data_AF-A0A6P8MQW3-F1
#
_entry.id   AF-A0A6P8MQW3-F1
#
_cell.length_a   1.000
_cell.length_b   1.000
_cell.length_c   1.000
_cell.angle_alpha   90.00
_cell.angle_beta   90.00
_cell.angle_gamma   90.00
#
_symmetry.space_group_name_H-M   'P 1'
#
loop_
_entity.id
_entity.type
_entity.pdbx_description
1 polymer ?
#
loop_
_entity_poly.entity_id
_entity_poly.type
_entity_poly.pdbx_seq_one_letter_code
_entity_poly.pdbx_strand_id
1 'polypeptide(L)'
;MVYFGRFIFLMRSDNLLRTRNCLLNLYQNASKSTLNRLKDTILPPKPKKPEPPFLLYVKHVKPKFLKETPDMRYSLILKRASKEWAELDFTKKECFIDQYHTNFEVYKNELKEYNDSLTDEQRQLWKKKKKEYEKNNSNVGNKRKHEMLGKPKKPPNAYFCYISSKKNNKNPDMTSKEWVKLLSTSWKELSEAEKESYITEATQLQTQYYKDLEKWEMEMIQSGHIDVVRSKILTKYKNTKKENKE
;
A
#
# COMPACT_ATOMS: atom_id res chain seq x y z
N MET A 1 -38.21 1.04 8.86
CA MET A 1 -38.08 2.34 8.16
C MET A 1 -37.47 3.32 9.14
N VAL A 2 -36.22 3.73 8.96
CA VAL A 2 -35.54 4.69 9.84
C VAL A 2 -35.19 5.90 8.98
N TYR A 3 -35.88 7.01 9.23
CA TYR A 3 -35.67 8.29 8.56
C TYR A 3 -34.34 8.91 9.02
N PHE A 4 -33.39 9.09 8.10
CA PHE A 4 -32.27 9.99 8.32
C PHE A 4 -32.73 11.43 8.04
N GLY A 5 -33.04 12.18 9.10
CA GLY A 5 -33.31 13.60 9.01
C GLY A 5 -32.08 14.37 8.52
N ARG A 6 -32.22 15.09 7.40
CA ARG A 6 -31.26 16.12 6.98
C ARG A 6 -31.25 17.22 8.04
N PHE A 7 -30.19 17.30 8.84
CA PHE A 7 -29.89 18.49 9.64
C PHE A 7 -29.54 19.63 8.68
N ILE A 8 -30.50 20.52 8.42
CA ILE A 8 -30.24 21.82 7.80
C ILE A 8 -29.70 22.71 8.92
N PHE A 9 -28.38 22.94 8.93
CA PHE A 9 -27.77 23.95 9.79
C PHE A 9 -28.18 25.33 9.28
N LEU A 10 -29.15 25.95 9.96
CA LEU A 10 -29.46 27.37 9.83
C LEU A 10 -28.26 28.15 10.40
N MET A 11 -27.39 28.64 9.50
CA MET A 11 -26.21 29.42 9.85
C MET A 11 -26.62 30.85 10.21
N ARG A 12 -26.67 31.15 11.51
CA ARG A 12 -26.63 32.53 12.02
C ARG A 12 -25.19 33.09 11.87
N SER A 13 -25.08 34.31 11.35
CA SER A 13 -23.84 35.04 11.05
C SER A 13 -22.87 35.17 12.23
N ASP A 14 -23.36 35.05 13.45
CA ASP A 14 -22.61 35.45 14.65
C ASP A 14 -21.63 34.37 15.15
N ASN A 15 -21.59 33.19 14.50
CA ASN A 15 -20.74 32.05 14.89
C ASN A 15 -19.63 31.69 13.87
N LEU A 16 -19.38 32.53 12.88
CA LEU A 16 -18.42 32.25 11.80
C LEU A 16 -16.96 32.12 12.29
N LEU A 17 -16.59 32.85 13.34
CA LEU A 17 -15.22 32.79 13.89
C LEU A 17 -14.99 31.57 14.80
N ARG A 18 -16.04 31.11 15.50
CA ARG A 18 -15.94 29.92 16.38
C ARG A 18 -15.89 28.63 15.57
N THR A 19 -16.64 28.55 14.47
CA THR A 19 -16.69 27.39 13.57
C THR A 19 -15.45 27.22 12.69
N ARG A 20 -14.82 28.32 12.22
CA ARG A 20 -13.51 28.25 11.53
C ARG A 20 -12.42 27.64 12.41
N ASN A 21 -12.43 27.94 13.71
CA ASN A 21 -11.44 27.44 14.66
C ASN A 21 -11.59 25.92 14.92
N CYS A 22 -12.83 25.41 14.92
CA CYS A 22 -13.10 23.98 15.06
C CYS A 22 -12.63 23.16 13.84
N LEU A 23 -12.88 23.66 12.62
CA LEU A 23 -12.46 22.97 11.38
C LEU A 23 -10.92 23.00 11.20
N LEU A 24 -10.26 24.09 11.58
CA LEU A 24 -8.80 24.19 11.59
C LEU A 24 -8.16 23.20 12.59
N ASN A 25 -8.70 23.11 13.81
CA ASN A 25 -8.22 22.15 14.81
C ASN A 25 -8.45 20.69 14.41
N LEU A 26 -9.55 20.39 13.72
CA LEU A 26 -9.80 19.06 13.15
C LEU A 26 -8.78 18.70 12.06
N TYR A 27 -8.43 19.64 11.18
CA TYR A 27 -7.45 19.40 10.12
C TYR A 27 -6.02 19.24 10.66
N GLN A 28 -5.65 20.04 11.67
CA GLN A 28 -4.32 20.00 12.30
C GLN A 28 -4.06 18.69 13.05
N ASN A 29 -5.10 18.07 13.62
CA ASN A 29 -4.99 16.82 14.39
C ASN A 29 -5.47 15.56 13.63
N ALA A 30 -5.90 15.70 12.39
CA ALA A 30 -6.39 14.58 11.59
C ALA A 30 -5.25 13.64 11.17
N SER A 31 -5.48 12.33 11.33
CA SER A 31 -4.55 11.32 10.82
C SER A 31 -4.39 11.43 9.28
N LYS A 32 -3.23 11.04 8.75
CA LYS A 32 -2.99 11.00 7.30
C LYS A 32 -4.08 10.21 6.54
N SER A 33 -4.59 9.12 7.12
CA SER A 33 -5.69 8.34 6.55
C SER A 33 -7.01 9.11 6.51
N THR A 34 -7.31 9.91 7.54
CA THR A 34 -8.50 10.77 7.58
C THR A 34 -8.40 11.88 6.54
N LEU A 35 -7.23 12.53 6.43
CA LEU A 35 -6.96 13.54 5.42
C LEU A 35 -7.05 12.99 4.00
N ASN A 36 -6.57 11.76 3.76
CA ASN A 36 -6.71 11.10 2.47
C ASN A 36 -8.18 10.79 2.14
N ARG A 37 -8.97 10.32 3.12
CA ARG A 37 -10.42 10.11 2.93
C ARG A 37 -11.16 11.42 2.62
N LEU A 38 -10.82 12.51 3.29
CA LEU A 38 -11.38 13.84 3.00
C LEU A 38 -10.98 14.34 1.60
N LYS A 39 -9.75 14.09 1.16
CA LYS A 39 -9.35 14.37 -0.23
C LYS A 39 -10.12 13.52 -1.23
N ASP A 40 -10.46 12.28 -0.87
CA ASP A 40 -11.27 11.40 -1.71
C ASP A 40 -12.71 11.89 -1.84
N THR A 41 -13.28 12.57 -0.84
CA THR A 41 -14.62 13.17 -0.95
C THR A 41 -14.71 14.36 -1.91
N ILE A 42 -13.58 14.98 -2.25
CA ILE A 42 -13.52 16.12 -3.20
C ILE A 42 -13.63 15.63 -4.66
N LEU A 43 -13.30 14.36 -4.90
CA LEU A 43 -13.33 13.76 -6.23
C LEU A 43 -14.66 13.03 -6.45
N PRO A 44 -15.41 13.34 -7.51
CA PRO A 44 -16.58 12.55 -7.86
C PRO A 44 -16.17 11.09 -8.13
N PRO A 45 -16.99 10.11 -7.74
CA PRO A 45 -16.66 8.70 -7.90
C PRO A 45 -16.56 8.37 -9.39
N LYS A 46 -15.38 7.90 -9.81
CA LYS A 46 -15.17 7.50 -11.20
C LYS A 46 -15.96 6.22 -11.50
N PRO A 47 -16.72 6.16 -12.61
CA PRO A 47 -17.37 4.94 -13.05
C PRO A 47 -16.38 3.77 -13.13
N LYS A 48 -16.79 2.59 -12.66
CA LYS A 48 -15.97 1.37 -12.70
C LYS A 48 -16.28 0.60 -13.97
N LYS A 49 -15.26 -0.03 -14.55
CA LYS A 49 -15.46 -0.93 -15.69
C LYS A 49 -16.43 -2.06 -15.29
N PRO A 50 -17.34 -2.48 -16.18
CA PRO A 50 -18.25 -3.58 -15.89
C PRO A 50 -17.49 -4.89 -15.71
N GLU A 51 -18.10 -5.81 -14.97
CA GLU A 51 -17.54 -7.14 -14.74
C GLU A 51 -17.53 -7.94 -16.06
N PRO A 52 -16.41 -8.55 -16.47
CA PRO A 52 -16.34 -9.39 -17.66
C PRO A 52 -17.27 -10.61 -17.57
N PRO A 53 -17.63 -11.27 -18.69
CA PRO A 53 -18.66 -12.32 -18.75
C PRO A 53 -18.47 -13.44 -17.72
N PHE A 54 -17.23 -13.92 -17.56
CA PHE A 54 -16.91 -14.94 -16.57
C PHE A 54 -17.16 -14.48 -15.13
N LEU A 55 -16.85 -13.22 -14.78
CA LEU A 55 -17.09 -12.70 -13.43
C LEU A 55 -18.59 -12.47 -13.17
N LEU A 56 -19.38 -12.10 -14.19
CA LEU A 56 -20.83 -12.08 -14.12
C LEU A 56 -21.39 -13.47 -13.83
N TYR A 57 -20.87 -14.50 -14.51
CA TYR A 57 -21.21 -15.88 -14.23
C TYR A 57 -20.83 -16.32 -12.83
N VAL A 58 -19.60 -16.03 -12.37
CA VAL A 58 -19.13 -16.30 -11.00
C VAL A 58 -20.08 -15.68 -9.98
N LYS A 59 -20.52 -14.45 -10.20
CA LYS A 59 -21.49 -13.75 -9.33
C LYS A 59 -22.84 -14.46 -9.30
N HIS A 60 -23.29 -14.99 -10.42
CA HIS A 60 -24.53 -15.77 -10.53
C HIS A 60 -24.45 -17.13 -9.83
N VAL A 61 -23.32 -17.85 -9.93
CA VAL A 61 -23.17 -19.19 -9.32
C VAL A 61 -22.68 -19.18 -7.88
N LYS A 62 -21.98 -18.12 -7.45
CA LYS A 62 -21.49 -17.95 -6.06
C LYS A 62 -22.57 -18.23 -4.99
N PRO A 63 -23.81 -17.69 -5.07
CA PRO A 63 -24.83 -17.99 -4.06
C PRO A 63 -25.24 -19.47 -4.06
N LYS A 64 -25.14 -20.19 -5.18
CA LYS A 64 -25.42 -21.64 -5.24
C LYS A 64 -24.35 -22.42 -4.48
N PHE A 65 -23.08 -22.12 -4.71
CA PHE A 65 -21.97 -22.79 -4.02
C PHE A 65 -21.94 -22.50 -2.52
N LEU A 66 -22.30 -21.27 -2.11
CA LEU A 66 -22.38 -20.91 -0.69
C LEU A 66 -23.55 -21.60 0.03
N LYS A 67 -24.61 -21.97 -0.68
CA LYS A 67 -25.71 -22.78 -0.12
C LYS A 67 -25.30 -24.24 0.08
N GLU A 68 -24.56 -24.81 -0.87
CA GLU A 68 -24.05 -26.18 -0.77
C GLU A 68 -22.96 -26.33 0.30
N THR A 69 -22.08 -25.33 0.39
CA THR A 69 -20.94 -25.33 1.31
C THR A 69 -20.83 -23.96 2.00
N PRO A 70 -21.55 -23.75 3.12
CA PRO A 70 -21.36 -22.57 3.94
C PRO A 70 -19.93 -22.59 4.50
N ASP A 71 -19.19 -21.49 4.34
CA ASP A 71 -17.77 -21.30 4.70
C ASP A 71 -16.70 -21.71 3.65
N MET A 72 -17.07 -21.89 2.38
CA MET A 72 -16.09 -22.11 1.32
C MET A 72 -15.23 -20.86 1.03
N ARG A 73 -13.90 -21.03 1.02
CA ARG A 73 -12.95 -19.97 0.60
C ARG A 73 -13.23 -19.53 -0.84
N TYR A 74 -13.27 -18.22 -1.09
CA TYR A 74 -13.57 -17.66 -2.42
C TYR A 74 -12.68 -18.19 -3.55
N SER A 75 -11.43 -18.55 -3.28
CA SER A 75 -10.56 -19.15 -4.31
C SER A 75 -11.07 -20.52 -4.81
N LEU A 76 -11.74 -21.30 -3.97
CA LEU A 76 -12.30 -22.59 -4.34
C LEU A 76 -13.57 -22.41 -5.18
N ILE A 77 -14.41 -21.45 -4.80
CA ILE A 77 -15.57 -20.98 -5.59
C ILE A 77 -15.10 -20.61 -7.01
N LEU A 78 -14.03 -19.81 -7.12
CA LEU A 78 -13.49 -19.39 -8.41
C LEU A 78 -12.95 -20.58 -9.23
N LYS A 79 -12.26 -21.53 -8.57
CA LYS A 79 -11.73 -22.74 -9.23
C LYS A 79 -12.86 -23.63 -9.75
N ARG A 80 -13.94 -23.80 -8.99
CA ARG A 80 -15.12 -24.56 -9.40
C ARG A 80 -15.87 -23.86 -10.53
N ALA A 81 -16.16 -22.57 -10.38
CA ALA A 81 -16.81 -21.77 -11.41
C ALA A 81 -16.02 -21.77 -12.72
N SER A 82 -14.68 -21.75 -12.66
CA SER A 82 -13.83 -21.83 -13.85
C SER A 82 -13.98 -23.16 -14.60
N LYS A 83 -14.17 -24.28 -13.88
CA LYS A 83 -14.42 -25.59 -14.49
C LYS A 83 -15.81 -25.64 -15.12
N GLU A 84 -16.84 -25.25 -14.35
CA GLU A 84 -18.22 -25.23 -14.86
C GLU A 84 -18.36 -24.28 -16.06
N TRP A 85 -17.67 -23.13 -16.05
CA TRP A 85 -17.63 -22.21 -17.19
C TRP A 85 -16.96 -22.81 -18.43
N ALA A 86 -15.91 -23.62 -18.28
CA ALA A 86 -15.28 -24.28 -19.42
C ALA A 86 -16.26 -25.23 -20.11
N GLU A 87 -16.99 -26.03 -19.33
CA GLU A 87 -17.98 -27.03 -19.78
C GLU A 87 -19.33 -26.43 -20.19
N LEU A 88 -19.59 -25.16 -19.84
CA LEU A 88 -20.88 -24.51 -20.11
C LEU A 88 -21.14 -24.35 -21.61
N ASP A 89 -22.39 -24.60 -22.01
CA ASP A 89 -22.88 -24.42 -23.37
C ASP A 89 -22.69 -22.99 -23.90
N PHE A 90 -22.46 -22.86 -25.21
CA PHE A 90 -22.20 -21.60 -25.88
C PHE A 90 -23.36 -20.61 -25.70
N THR A 91 -24.60 -21.07 -25.83
CA THR A 91 -25.82 -20.25 -25.68
C THR A 91 -25.87 -19.55 -24.30
N LYS A 92 -25.48 -20.28 -23.25
CA LYS A 92 -25.48 -19.74 -21.88
C LYS A 92 -24.33 -18.76 -21.69
N LYS A 93 -23.18 -18.98 -22.32
CA LYS A 93 -22.05 -18.03 -22.32
C LYS A 93 -22.42 -16.73 -23.05
N GLU A 94 -23.10 -16.84 -24.17
CA GLU A 94 -23.55 -15.72 -25.01
C GLU A 94 -24.42 -14.74 -24.22
N CYS A 95 -25.35 -15.23 -23.41
CA CYS A 95 -26.16 -14.38 -22.52
C CYS A 95 -25.31 -13.48 -21.59
N PHE A 96 -24.20 -13.99 -21.04
CA PHE A 96 -23.30 -13.17 -20.21
C PHE A 96 -22.41 -12.24 -21.04
N ILE A 97 -22.11 -12.59 -22.28
CA ILE A 97 -21.36 -11.75 -23.22
C ILE A 97 -22.23 -10.56 -23.62
N ASP A 98 -23.48 -10.79 -23.99
CA ASP A 98 -24.45 -9.74 -24.32
C ASP A 98 -24.67 -8.79 -23.14
N GLN A 99 -24.88 -9.37 -21.94
CA GLN A 99 -25.00 -8.57 -20.71
C GLN A 99 -23.76 -7.71 -20.46
N TYR A 100 -22.56 -8.24 -20.71
CA TYR A 100 -21.33 -7.45 -20.62
C TYR A 100 -21.30 -6.31 -21.64
N HIS A 101 -21.67 -6.55 -22.89
CA HIS A 101 -21.71 -5.52 -23.93
C HIS A 101 -22.69 -4.40 -23.59
N THR A 102 -23.91 -4.73 -23.14
CA THR A 102 -24.88 -3.74 -22.70
C THR A 102 -24.33 -2.89 -21.54
N ASN A 103 -23.77 -3.53 -20.52
CA ASN A 103 -23.18 -2.83 -19.37
C ASN A 103 -21.97 -1.99 -19.76
N PHE A 104 -21.22 -2.41 -20.79
CA PHE A 104 -20.07 -1.68 -21.30
C PHE A 104 -20.46 -0.40 -22.03
N GLU A 105 -21.54 -0.42 -22.81
CA GLU A 105 -22.07 0.79 -23.45
C GLU A 105 -22.60 1.79 -22.40
N VAL A 106 -23.29 1.32 -21.36
CA VAL A 106 -23.69 2.17 -20.23
C VAL A 106 -22.46 2.81 -19.57
N TYR A 107 -21.44 2.00 -19.24
CA TYR A 107 -20.19 2.48 -18.65
C TYR A 107 -19.48 3.51 -19.53
N LYS A 108 -19.49 3.33 -20.85
CA LYS A 108 -18.87 4.27 -21.80
C LYS A 108 -19.55 5.63 -21.77
N ASN A 109 -20.88 5.66 -21.72
CA ASN A 109 -21.66 6.89 -21.61
C ASN A 109 -21.41 7.58 -20.26
N GLU A 110 -21.50 6.84 -19.15
CA GLU A 110 -21.20 7.35 -17.80
C GLU A 110 -19.78 7.91 -17.70
N LEU A 111 -18.80 7.24 -18.33
CA LEU A 111 -17.41 7.69 -18.34
C LEU A 111 -17.24 8.98 -19.12
N LYS A 112 -17.98 9.16 -20.22
CA LYS A 112 -17.97 10.40 -21.00
C LYS A 112 -18.52 11.55 -20.18
N GLU A 113 -19.72 11.38 -19.62
CA GLU A 113 -20.35 12.37 -18.73
C GLU A 113 -19.45 12.71 -17.54
N TYR A 114 -18.82 11.69 -16.94
CA TYR A 114 -17.85 11.88 -15.86
C TYR A 114 -16.69 12.77 -16.29
N ASN A 115 -16.04 12.47 -17.41
CA ASN A 115 -14.88 13.25 -17.86
C ASN A 115 -15.26 14.70 -18.20
N ASP A 116 -16.43 14.90 -18.79
CA ASP A 116 -16.96 16.22 -19.16
C ASP A 116 -17.33 17.04 -17.92
N SER A 117 -17.82 16.39 -16.85
CA SER A 117 -18.17 17.06 -15.57
C SER A 117 -16.97 17.50 -14.72
N LEU A 118 -15.76 17.02 -15.02
CA LEU A 118 -14.58 17.31 -14.20
C LEU A 118 -14.10 18.75 -14.37
N THR A 119 -13.75 19.41 -13.27
CA THR A 119 -13.03 20.68 -13.29
C THR A 119 -11.53 20.47 -13.52
N ASP A 120 -10.81 21.51 -13.95
CA ASP A 120 -9.35 21.44 -14.13
C ASP A 120 -8.60 21.11 -12.85
N GLU A 121 -9.05 21.65 -11.71
CA GLU A 121 -8.49 21.34 -10.40
C GLU A 121 -8.65 19.85 -10.05
N GLN A 122 -9.83 19.28 -10.30
CA GLN A 122 -10.08 17.85 -10.09
C GLN A 122 -9.24 16.99 -11.03
N ARG A 123 -9.06 17.41 -12.31
CA ARG A 123 -8.16 16.73 -13.26
C ARG A 123 -6.71 16.74 -12.76
N GLN A 124 -6.22 17.85 -12.23
CA GLN A 124 -4.87 17.94 -11.66
C GLN A 124 -4.71 17.07 -10.41
N LEU A 125 -5.71 17.07 -9.52
CA LEU A 125 -5.71 16.22 -8.34
C LEU A 125 -5.69 14.72 -8.72
N TRP A 126 -6.47 14.32 -9.72
CA TRP A 126 -6.43 12.97 -10.30
C TRP A 126 -5.06 12.61 -10.86
N LYS A 127 -4.41 13.51 -11.62
CA LYS A 127 -3.05 13.30 -12.14
C LYS A 127 -2.05 13.08 -11.00
N LYS A 128 -2.13 13.87 -9.93
CA LYS A 128 -1.26 13.74 -8.75
C LYS A 128 -1.50 12.40 -8.04
N LYS A 129 -2.76 12.04 -7.81
CA LYS A 129 -3.15 10.77 -7.17
C LYS A 129 -2.71 9.56 -8.00
N LYS A 130 -2.83 9.62 -9.33
CA LYS A 130 -2.34 8.59 -10.25
C LYS A 130 -0.83 8.40 -10.13
N LYS A 131 -0.05 9.49 -10.17
CA LYS A 131 1.42 9.44 -9.99
C LYS A 131 1.82 8.86 -8.64
N GLU A 132 1.10 9.23 -7.58
CA GLU A 132 1.35 8.67 -6.23
C GLU A 132 1.06 7.17 -6.17
N TYR A 133 -0.05 6.72 -6.76
CA TYR A 133 -0.39 5.31 -6.87
C TYR A 133 0.67 4.52 -7.65
N GLU A 134 1.10 5.03 -8.81
CA GLU A 134 2.14 4.41 -9.64
C GLU A 134 3.47 4.31 -8.90
N LYS A 135 3.87 5.37 -8.19
CA LYS A 135 5.07 5.39 -7.35
C LYS A 135 4.96 4.39 -6.19
N ASN A 136 3.82 4.29 -5.54
CA ASN A 136 3.61 3.33 -4.46
C ASN A 136 3.64 1.89 -4.98
N ASN A 137 3.01 1.63 -6.13
CA ASN A 137 3.02 0.32 -6.76
C ASN A 137 4.42 -0.09 -7.22
N SER A 138 5.21 0.83 -7.79
CA SER A 138 6.60 0.56 -8.16
C SER A 138 7.48 0.33 -6.94
N ASN A 139 7.30 1.10 -5.85
CA ASN A 139 7.99 0.86 -4.58
C ASN A 139 7.68 -0.54 -4.01
N VAL A 140 6.42 -0.98 -4.06
CA VAL A 140 6.03 -2.33 -3.62
C VAL A 140 6.64 -3.40 -4.53
N GLY A 141 6.62 -3.20 -5.85
CA GLY A 141 7.26 -4.09 -6.81
C GLY A 141 8.76 -4.23 -6.56
N ASN A 142 9.47 -3.10 -6.40
CA ASN A 142 10.90 -3.06 -6.10
C ASN A 142 11.22 -3.73 -4.77
N LYS A 143 10.39 -3.52 -3.74
CA LYS A 143 10.53 -4.19 -2.44
C LYS A 143 10.42 -5.71 -2.59
N ARG A 144 9.39 -6.20 -3.29
CA ARG A 144 9.21 -7.65 -3.56
C ARG A 144 10.39 -8.21 -4.34
N LYS A 145 10.89 -7.48 -5.34
CA LYS A 145 12.06 -7.89 -6.13
C LYS A 145 13.30 -8.03 -5.24
N HIS A 146 13.57 -7.05 -4.37
CA HIS A 146 14.67 -7.14 -3.41
C HIS A 146 14.51 -8.29 -2.41
N GLU A 147 13.28 -8.56 -1.95
CA GLU A 147 12.98 -9.69 -1.07
C GLU A 147 13.21 -11.05 -1.76
N MET A 148 12.74 -11.19 -3.00
CA MET A 148 12.95 -12.41 -3.81
C MET A 148 14.42 -12.66 -4.13
N LEU A 149 15.19 -11.60 -4.39
CA LEU A 149 16.62 -11.69 -4.66
C LEU A 149 17.48 -11.78 -3.38
N GLY A 150 16.87 -11.85 -2.19
CA GLY A 150 17.61 -12.05 -0.94
C GLY A 150 18.49 -10.87 -0.52
N LYS A 151 18.13 -9.63 -0.90
CA LYS A 151 18.91 -8.44 -0.52
C LYS A 151 19.09 -8.36 1.00
N PRO A 152 20.33 -8.20 1.50
CA PRO A 152 20.59 -8.04 2.93
C PRO A 152 19.72 -6.94 3.56
N LYS A 153 19.19 -7.21 4.76
CA LYS A 153 18.35 -6.23 5.48
C LYS A 153 19.23 -5.27 6.26
N LYS A 154 18.85 -3.99 6.26
CA LYS A 154 19.53 -2.99 7.09
C LYS A 154 19.47 -3.39 8.57
N PRO A 155 20.59 -3.39 9.29
CA PRO A 155 20.63 -3.74 10.69
C PRO A 155 19.93 -2.67 11.55
N PRO A 156 19.50 -3.02 12.76
CA PRO A 156 18.97 -2.05 13.72
C PRO A 156 20.06 -1.04 14.13
N ASN A 157 19.64 0.21 14.36
CA ASN A 157 20.50 1.22 15.01
C ASN A 157 20.62 0.93 16.52
N ALA A 158 21.57 1.55 17.22
CA ALA A 158 21.83 1.40 18.66
C ALA A 158 20.56 1.48 19.52
N TYR A 159 19.69 2.46 19.26
CA TYR A 159 18.39 2.58 19.94
C TYR A 159 17.47 1.38 19.71
N PHE A 160 17.44 0.83 18.48
CA PHE A 160 16.66 -0.36 18.18
C PHE A 160 17.28 -1.63 18.76
N CYS A 161 18.61 -1.71 18.87
CA CYS A 161 19.29 -2.77 19.63
C CYS A 161 18.86 -2.74 21.11
N TYR A 162 18.81 -1.55 21.71
CA TYR A 162 18.28 -1.35 23.06
C TYR A 162 16.79 -1.73 23.20
N ILE A 163 15.93 -1.33 22.26
CA ILE A 163 14.53 -1.78 22.27
C ILE A 163 14.44 -3.31 22.17
N SER A 164 15.27 -3.92 21.34
CA SER A 164 15.32 -5.37 21.15
C SER A 164 15.74 -6.08 22.44
N SER A 165 16.73 -5.55 23.16
CA SER A 165 17.19 -6.12 24.44
C SER A 165 16.12 -6.02 25.53
N LYS A 166 15.24 -5.02 25.48
CA LYS A 166 14.13 -4.83 26.44
C LYS A 166 12.81 -5.48 26.02
N LYS A 167 12.72 -6.09 24.83
CA LYS A 167 11.47 -6.65 24.28
C LYS A 167 10.81 -7.68 25.20
N ASN A 168 11.59 -8.46 25.93
CA ASN A 168 11.09 -9.47 26.87
C ASN A 168 10.48 -8.86 28.14
N ASN A 169 10.80 -7.60 28.46
CA ASN A 169 10.30 -6.90 29.65
C ASN A 169 9.02 -6.11 29.35
N LYS A 170 8.36 -6.38 28.23
CA LYS A 170 7.13 -5.70 27.85
C LYS A 170 5.96 -6.22 28.70
N ASN A 171 5.31 -5.31 29.43
CA ASN A 171 4.06 -5.62 30.12
C ASN A 171 2.95 -5.99 29.09
N PRO A 172 2.27 -7.16 29.23
CA PRO A 172 1.19 -7.58 28.33
C PRO A 172 0.04 -6.58 28.21
N ASP A 173 -0.27 -5.84 29.29
CA ASP A 173 -1.41 -4.90 29.34
C ASP A 173 -1.10 -3.56 28.66
N MET A 174 0.17 -3.26 28.41
CA MET A 174 0.60 -1.96 27.87
C MET A 174 0.58 -1.95 26.34
N THR A 175 0.05 -0.85 25.78
CA THR A 175 0.04 -0.66 24.33
C THR A 175 1.47 -0.51 23.82
N SER A 176 1.81 -1.14 22.68
CA SER A 176 3.15 -1.03 22.08
C SER A 176 3.61 0.42 21.86
N LYS A 177 2.68 1.35 21.63
CA LYS A 177 2.98 2.79 21.49
C LYS A 177 3.44 3.43 22.80
N GLU A 178 2.82 3.09 23.91
CA GLU A 178 3.17 3.61 25.24
C GLU A 178 4.50 3.02 25.69
N TRP A 179 4.70 1.73 25.45
CA TRP A 179 5.95 1.05 25.74
C TRP A 179 7.14 1.66 24.97
N VAL A 180 6.99 1.93 23.67
CA VAL A 180 8.04 2.60 22.89
C VAL A 180 8.29 4.04 23.37
N LYS A 181 7.25 4.77 23.83
CA LYS A 181 7.44 6.09 24.42
C LYS A 181 8.27 6.02 25.71
N LEU A 182 7.97 5.06 26.58
CA LEU A 182 8.72 4.82 27.82
C LEU A 182 10.18 4.46 27.51
N LEU A 183 10.43 3.55 26.58
CA LEU A 183 11.80 3.22 26.18
C LEU A 183 12.54 4.41 25.55
N SER A 184 11.82 5.30 24.87
CA SER A 184 12.41 6.52 24.32
C SER A 184 12.82 7.51 25.42
N THR A 185 12.10 7.58 26.54
CA THR A 185 12.51 8.42 27.68
C THR A 185 13.67 7.77 28.42
N SER A 186 13.59 6.47 28.71
CA SER A 186 14.67 5.72 29.34
C SER A 186 15.96 5.78 28.51
N TRP A 187 15.90 5.65 27.18
CA TRP A 187 17.08 5.79 26.33
C TRP A 187 17.74 7.17 26.43
N LYS A 188 16.98 8.24 26.62
CA LYS A 188 17.56 9.59 26.79
C LYS A 188 18.28 9.72 28.13
N GLU A 189 17.69 9.14 29.17
CA GLU A 189 18.20 9.15 30.55
C GLU A 189 19.40 8.21 30.78
N LEU A 190 19.60 7.19 29.94
CA LEU A 190 20.76 6.30 30.02
C LEU A 190 22.08 7.05 29.96
N SER A 191 23.05 6.54 30.72
CA SER A 191 24.43 7.02 30.72
C SER A 191 25.10 6.78 29.36
N GLU A 192 26.12 7.59 29.04
CA GLU A 192 26.86 7.43 27.78
C GLU A 192 27.57 6.08 27.70
N ALA A 193 28.08 5.58 28.83
CA ALA A 193 28.73 4.28 28.92
C ALA A 193 27.80 3.11 28.57
N GLU A 194 26.54 3.15 29.03
CA GLU A 194 25.55 2.13 28.69
C GLU A 194 25.14 2.24 27.21
N LYS A 195 25.00 3.46 26.67
CA LYS A 195 24.72 3.70 25.25
C LYS A 195 25.85 3.20 24.37
N GLU A 196 27.10 3.36 24.78
CA GLU A 196 28.28 2.96 24.03
C GLU A 196 28.29 1.46 23.71
N SER A 197 27.84 0.60 24.64
CA SER A 197 27.69 -0.83 24.38
C SER A 197 26.75 -1.13 23.20
N TYR A 198 25.62 -0.41 23.09
CA TYR A 198 24.68 -0.59 21.98
C TYR A 198 25.16 0.09 20.69
N ILE A 199 25.92 1.18 20.80
CA ILE A 199 26.52 1.87 19.64
C ILE A 199 27.60 0.98 19.01
N THR A 200 28.46 0.37 19.82
CA THR A 200 29.49 -0.57 19.35
C THR A 200 28.85 -1.79 18.68
N GLU A 201 27.82 -2.40 19.28
CA GLU A 201 27.05 -3.48 18.64
C GLU A 201 26.44 -3.05 17.29
N ALA A 202 25.76 -1.90 17.26
CA ALA A 202 25.12 -1.40 16.05
C ALA A 202 26.13 -1.07 14.93
N THR A 203 27.30 -0.52 15.27
CA THR A 203 28.36 -0.22 14.30
C THR A 203 29.01 -1.49 13.73
N GLN A 204 29.17 -2.53 14.55
CA GLN A 204 29.64 -3.84 14.10
C GLN A 204 28.64 -4.48 13.12
N LEU A 205 27.35 -4.51 13.47
CA LEU A 205 26.29 -5.00 12.59
C LEU A 205 26.20 -4.20 11.29
N GLN A 206 26.34 -2.87 11.37
CA GLN A 206 26.35 -1.98 10.20
C GLN A 206 27.53 -2.27 9.27
N THR A 207 28.70 -2.57 9.83
CA THR A 207 29.91 -2.93 9.08
C THR A 207 29.74 -4.28 8.38
N GLN A 208 29.23 -5.29 9.09
CA GLN A 208 28.93 -6.60 8.50
C GLN A 208 27.91 -6.48 7.35
N TYR A 209 26.83 -5.72 7.58
CA TYR A 209 25.82 -5.46 6.56
C TYR A 209 26.40 -4.85 5.28
N TYR A 210 27.34 -3.89 5.38
CA TYR A 210 27.95 -3.31 4.18
C TYR A 210 28.80 -4.32 3.41
N LYS A 211 29.51 -5.21 4.10
CA LYS A 211 30.26 -6.31 3.45
C LYS A 211 29.32 -7.27 2.74
N ASP A 212 28.25 -7.70 3.40
CA ASP A 212 27.24 -8.59 2.83
C ASP A 212 26.52 -7.95 1.64
N LEU A 213 26.22 -6.65 1.74
CA LEU A 213 25.57 -5.90 0.68
C LEU A 213 26.46 -5.77 -0.55
N GLU A 214 27.76 -5.49 -0.39
CA GLU A 214 28.70 -5.44 -1.52
C GLU A 214 28.85 -6.81 -2.18
N LYS A 215 28.95 -7.88 -1.40
CA LYS A 215 28.99 -9.26 -1.94
C LYS A 215 27.73 -9.56 -2.76
N TRP A 216 26.56 -9.29 -2.18
CA TRP A 216 25.28 -9.47 -2.87
C TRP A 216 25.19 -8.61 -4.14
N GLU A 217 25.62 -7.35 -4.10
CA GLU A 217 25.63 -6.48 -5.29
C GLU A 217 26.51 -7.03 -6.41
N MET A 218 27.65 -7.64 -6.09
CA MET A 218 28.53 -8.29 -7.07
C MET A 218 27.86 -9.54 -7.69
N GLU A 219 27.20 -10.37 -6.86
CA GLU A 219 26.42 -11.52 -7.34
C GLU A 219 25.26 -11.08 -8.24
N MET A 220 24.61 -9.96 -7.94
CA MET A 220 23.55 -9.39 -8.78
C MET A 220 24.09 -8.90 -10.13
N ILE A 221 25.28 -8.29 -10.17
CA ILE A 221 25.92 -7.91 -11.44
C ILE A 221 26.23 -9.16 -12.28
N GLN A 222 26.77 -10.21 -11.66
CA GLN A 222 27.12 -11.46 -12.35
C GLN A 222 25.90 -12.19 -12.92
N SER A 223 24.77 -12.17 -12.19
CA SER A 223 23.50 -12.75 -12.64
C SER A 223 22.71 -11.86 -13.61
N GLY A 224 23.23 -10.68 -13.97
CA GLY A 224 22.59 -9.76 -14.91
C GLY A 224 21.50 -8.85 -14.31
N HIS A 225 21.28 -8.90 -12.99
CA HIS A 225 20.35 -8.05 -12.25
C HIS A 225 20.97 -6.68 -11.90
N ILE A 226 21.41 -5.94 -12.91
CA ILE A 226 22.08 -4.63 -12.74
C ILE A 226 21.14 -3.58 -12.15
N ASP A 227 19.84 -3.71 -12.38
CA ASP A 227 18.82 -2.71 -12.01
C ASP A 227 18.59 -2.61 -10.48
N VAL A 228 19.00 -3.63 -9.71
CA VAL A 228 18.83 -3.65 -8.24
C VAL A 228 20.07 -3.20 -7.47
N VAL A 229 21.16 -2.89 -8.17
CA VAL A 229 22.47 -2.55 -7.61
C VAL A 229 22.63 -1.03 -7.52
N ARG A 230 23.32 -0.56 -6.47
CA ARG A 230 23.60 0.88 -6.32
C ARG A 230 24.53 1.39 -7.42
N SER A 231 24.22 2.57 -7.95
CA SER A 231 25.01 3.25 -8.98
C SER A 231 26.51 3.31 -8.66
N LYS A 232 26.89 3.60 -7.41
CA LYS A 232 28.29 3.64 -6.96
C LYS A 232 29.04 2.32 -7.22
N ILE A 233 28.42 1.18 -6.96
CA ILE A 233 29.04 -0.13 -7.15
C ILE A 233 29.11 -0.49 -8.63
N LEU A 234 28.10 -0.10 -9.42
CA LEU A 234 28.13 -0.27 -10.87
C LEU A 234 29.29 0.50 -11.51
N THR A 235 29.53 1.74 -11.08
CA THR A 235 30.67 2.54 -11.55
C THR A 235 31.99 1.90 -11.15
N LYS A 236 32.13 1.47 -9.89
CA LYS A 236 33.32 0.75 -9.41
C LYS A 236 33.61 -0.50 -10.25
N TYR A 237 32.60 -1.35 -10.47
CA TYR A 237 32.72 -2.57 -11.26
C TYR A 237 33.13 -2.30 -12.72
N LYS A 238 32.55 -1.27 -13.35
CA LYS A 238 32.91 -0.87 -14.72
C LYS A 238 34.37 -0.42 -14.83
N ASN A 239 34.85 0.36 -13.86
CA ASN A 239 36.23 0.83 -13.83
C ASN A 239 37.21 -0.34 -13.64
N THR A 240 36.97 -1.23 -12.69
CA THR A 240 37.80 -2.42 -12.47
C THR A 240 37.82 -3.35 -13.70
N LYS A 241 36.70 -3.49 -14.41
CA LYS A 241 36.65 -4.28 -15.65
C LYS A 241 37.41 -3.62 -16.80
N LYS A 242 37.54 -2.30 -16.80
CA LYS A 242 38.33 -1.55 -17.79
C LYS A 242 39.82 -1.71 -17.51
N GLU A 243 40.23 -1.57 -16.25
CA GLU A 243 41.62 -1.77 -15.80
C GLU A 243 42.12 -3.20 -16.07
N ASN A 244 41.28 -4.23 -15.88
CA ASN A 244 41.66 -5.62 -16.16
C ASN A 244 41.67 -6.00 -17.65
N LYS A 245 41.34 -5.07 -18.55
CA LYS A 245 41.34 -5.27 -20.02
C LYS A 245 42.48 -4.52 -20.72
N GLU A 246 43.13 -3.59 -20.04
CA GLU A 246 44.37 -2.93 -20.46
C GLU A 246 45.57 -3.78 -20.00
#